data_AF-A0A931APA6-F1
#
_entry.id   AF-A0A931APA6-F1
#
_cell.length_a   1.000
_cell.length_b   1.000
_cell.length_c   1.000
_cell.angle_alpha   90.00
_cell.angle_beta   90.00
_cell.angle_gamma   90.00
#
_symmetry.space_group_name_H-M   'P 1'
#
loop_
_entity.id
_entity.type
_entity.pdbx_description
1 polymer ?
#
loop_
_entity_poly.entity_id
_entity_poly.type
_entity_poly.pdbx_seq_one_letter_code
_entity_poly.pdbx_strand_id
1 'polypeptide(L)'
;ACPPRDWWRSYVTAVASPVLELYFVHGVVLEPHLQNVLVGLDGSGMPVQAVFRDLEGTKLVAGRHDLDGLHPDVAGALTYDAERGWARVVYCLLVNHLTEIAATLAGQDDALLRELWRIAGDVLARLSDDLGRPLPLSDLLAGAPLPAKANLGVRWARAADRAAGYVPIANPLA
;
A
#
# COMPACT_ATOMS: atom_id res chain seq x y z
N ALA A 1 -18.84 6.81 20.35
CA ALA A 1 -18.04 6.80 19.12
C ALA A 1 -16.76 6.01 19.40
N CYS A 2 -16.27 5.21 18.46
CA CYS A 2 -15.00 4.50 18.64
C CYS A 2 -13.83 5.50 18.74
N PRO A 3 -12.87 5.31 19.66
CA PRO A 3 -11.66 6.12 19.68
C PRO A 3 -10.90 6.06 18.34
N PRO A 4 -10.36 7.19 17.84
CA PRO A 4 -9.70 7.25 16.53
C PRO A 4 -8.47 6.33 16.43
N ARG A 5 -7.78 6.11 17.55
CA ARG A 5 -6.61 5.21 17.66
C ARG A 5 -6.98 3.76 17.41
N ASP A 6 -8.07 3.29 18.02
CA ASP A 6 -8.53 1.92 17.90
C ASP A 6 -9.11 1.68 16.51
N TRP A 7 -9.90 2.63 16.01
CA TRP A 7 -10.43 2.60 14.65
C TRP A 7 -9.30 2.52 13.62
N TRP A 8 -8.27 3.37 13.77
CA TRP A 8 -7.10 3.38 12.90
C TRP A 8 -6.32 2.07 12.94
N ARG A 9 -6.07 1.50 14.13
CA ARG A 9 -5.39 0.21 14.26
C ARG A 9 -6.15 -0.89 13.51
N SER A 10 -7.47 -0.94 13.68
CA SER A 10 -8.33 -1.89 12.96
C SER A 10 -8.32 -1.64 11.44
N TYR A 11 -8.34 -0.38 11.02
CA TYR A 11 -8.27 -0.01 9.61
C TYR A 11 -6.96 -0.48 8.96
N VAL A 12 -5.81 -0.12 9.54
CA VAL A 12 -4.49 -0.51 9.03
C VAL A 12 -4.36 -2.03 9.00
N THR A 13 -4.85 -2.73 10.02
CA THR A 13 -4.82 -4.20 10.05
C THR A 13 -5.68 -4.80 8.94
N ALA A 14 -6.90 -4.31 8.74
CA ALA A 14 -7.83 -4.83 7.73
C ALA A 14 -7.37 -4.54 6.29
N VAL A 15 -6.66 -3.43 6.06
CA VAL A 15 -6.25 -3.00 4.71
C VAL A 15 -4.79 -3.37 4.39
N ALA A 16 -3.84 -2.99 5.24
CA ALA A 16 -2.42 -3.12 4.94
C ALA A 16 -1.91 -4.56 5.02
N SER A 17 -2.34 -5.32 6.03
CA SER A 17 -1.89 -6.71 6.21
C SER A 17 -2.16 -7.60 5.00
N PRO A 18 -3.39 -7.72 4.47
CA PRO A 18 -3.63 -8.57 3.31
C PRO A 18 -2.91 -8.10 2.04
N VAL A 19 -2.72 -6.79 1.85
CA VAL A 19 -1.93 -6.26 0.72
C VAL A 19 -0.48 -6.75 0.79
N LEU A 20 0.14 -6.64 1.96
CA LEU A 20 1.54 -7.00 2.17
C LEU A 20 1.74 -8.52 2.16
N GLU A 21 0.81 -9.29 2.72
CA GLU A 21 0.81 -10.76 2.63
C GLU A 21 0.69 -11.22 1.18
N LEU A 22 -0.25 -10.67 0.40
CA LEU A 22 -0.37 -10.97 -1.03
C LEU A 22 0.93 -10.69 -1.78
N TYR A 23 1.60 -9.59 -1.47
CA TYR A 23 2.88 -9.25 -2.10
C TYR A 23 4.00 -10.22 -1.70
N PHE A 24 4.30 -10.34 -0.40
CA PHE A 24 5.47 -11.08 0.08
C PHE A 24 5.28 -12.60 0.01
N VAL A 25 4.09 -13.10 0.36
CA VAL A 25 3.81 -14.54 0.39
C VAL A 25 3.45 -15.04 -0.99
N HIS A 26 2.59 -14.33 -1.72
CA HIS A 26 2.00 -14.81 -2.96
C HIS A 26 2.56 -14.17 -4.23
N GLY A 27 3.38 -13.12 -4.13
CA GLY A 27 3.88 -12.41 -5.32
C GLY A 27 2.77 -11.73 -6.12
N VAL A 28 1.68 -11.32 -5.46
CA VAL A 28 0.55 -10.60 -6.06
C VAL A 28 0.68 -9.12 -5.72
N VAL A 29 0.72 -8.28 -6.75
CA VAL A 29 0.87 -6.82 -6.64
C VAL A 29 -0.51 -6.20 -6.85
N LEU A 30 -1.15 -5.81 -5.75
CA LEU A 30 -2.38 -5.01 -5.81
C LEU A 30 -2.07 -3.52 -6.08
N GLU A 31 -3.09 -2.79 -6.50
CA GLU A 31 -3.08 -1.32 -6.59
C GLU A 31 -4.06 -0.73 -5.56
N PRO A 32 -3.73 -0.78 -4.25
CA PRO A 32 -4.66 -0.47 -3.17
C PRO A 32 -4.82 1.05 -2.94
N HIS A 33 -4.91 1.86 -4.00
CA HIS A 33 -5.25 3.28 -3.86
C HIS A 33 -6.69 3.45 -3.36
N LEU A 34 -7.05 4.63 -2.85
CA LEU A 34 -8.35 4.87 -2.20
C LEU A 34 -9.56 4.36 -2.98
N GLN A 35 -9.57 4.56 -4.30
CA GLN A 35 -10.69 4.15 -5.12
C GLN A 35 -10.81 2.61 -5.25
N ASN A 36 -9.75 1.83 -5.02
CA ASN A 36 -9.75 0.37 -5.19
C ASN A 36 -9.97 -0.41 -3.90
N VAL A 37 -10.24 0.27 -2.78
CA VAL A 37 -10.48 -0.38 -1.49
C VAL A 37 -11.84 0.05 -0.95
N LEU A 38 -12.68 -0.94 -0.66
CA LEU A 38 -13.94 -0.76 0.05
C LEU A 38 -13.76 -1.34 1.46
N VAL A 39 -14.18 -0.60 2.49
CA VAL A 39 -14.02 -1.04 3.89
C VAL A 39 -15.38 -1.42 4.46
N GLY A 40 -15.48 -2.67 4.91
CA GLY A 40 -16.63 -3.18 5.64
C GLY A 40 -16.53 -2.80 7.11
N LEU A 41 -17.58 -2.17 7.63
CA LEU A 41 -17.69 -1.80 9.04
C LEU A 41 -18.66 -2.73 9.76
N ASP A 42 -18.38 -3.04 11.03
CA ASP A 42 -19.33 -3.74 11.89
C ASP A 42 -20.47 -2.81 12.39
N GLY A 43 -21.37 -3.35 13.21
CA GLY A 43 -22.50 -2.60 13.77
C GLY A 43 -22.11 -1.44 14.70
N SER A 44 -20.86 -1.36 15.13
CA SER A 44 -20.30 -0.25 15.93
C SER A 44 -19.54 0.78 15.08
N GLY A 45 -19.40 0.54 13.77
CA GLY A 45 -18.65 1.38 12.85
C GLY A 45 -17.15 1.05 12.77
N MET A 46 -16.73 -0.12 13.27
CA MET A 46 -15.33 -0.53 13.27
C MET A 46 -14.93 -1.23 11.98
N PRO A 47 -13.74 -0.95 11.40
CA PRO A 47 -13.22 -1.66 10.25
C PRO A 47 -12.98 -3.13 10.60
N VAL A 48 -13.65 -4.03 9.92
CA VAL A 48 -13.51 -5.48 10.10
C VAL A 48 -13.16 -6.21 8.81
N GLN A 49 -13.26 -5.53 7.66
CA GLN A 49 -12.99 -6.11 6.36
C GLN A 49 -12.50 -5.07 5.36
N ALA A 50 -11.60 -5.48 4.47
CA ALA A 50 -11.29 -4.75 3.24
C ALA A 50 -11.66 -5.61 2.03
N VAL A 51 -12.29 -4.99 1.03
CA VAL A 51 -12.57 -5.59 -0.28
C VAL A 51 -11.77 -4.82 -1.31
N PHE A 52 -10.84 -5.51 -1.96
CA PHE A 52 -10.03 -4.97 -3.05
C PHE A 52 -10.74 -5.20 -4.37
N ARG A 53 -10.83 -4.15 -5.20
CA ARG A 53 -11.45 -4.20 -6.53
C ARG A 53 -10.45 -3.80 -7.61
N ASP A 54 -10.92 -3.89 -8.86
CA ASP A 54 -10.16 -3.61 -10.07
C ASP A 54 -8.94 -4.54 -10.22
N LEU A 55 -9.21 -5.72 -10.77
CA LEU A 55 -8.18 -6.72 -11.02
C LEU A 55 -7.40 -6.44 -12.31
N GLU A 56 -7.83 -5.51 -13.16
CA GLU A 56 -7.08 -5.12 -14.36
C GLU A 56 -5.72 -4.50 -13.97
N GLY A 57 -5.73 -3.70 -12.89
CA GLY A 57 -4.54 -3.11 -12.31
C GLY A 57 -3.58 -4.12 -11.65
N THR A 58 -4.05 -5.32 -11.31
CA THR A 58 -3.25 -6.33 -10.57
C THR A 58 -2.10 -6.87 -11.42
N LYS A 59 -0.95 -7.10 -10.78
CA LYS A 59 0.25 -7.69 -11.39
C LYS A 59 0.77 -8.86 -10.58
N LEU A 60 1.64 -9.66 -11.19
CA LEU A 60 2.32 -10.79 -10.60
C LEU A 60 3.82 -10.53 -10.63
N VAL A 61 4.51 -10.85 -9.54
CA VAL A 61 5.96 -10.73 -9.45
C VAL A 61 6.60 -11.77 -10.37
N ALA A 62 7.54 -11.33 -11.21
CA ALA A 62 8.24 -12.16 -12.17
C ALA A 62 8.85 -13.41 -11.49
N GLY A 63 8.66 -14.58 -12.12
CA GLY A 63 9.18 -15.85 -11.64
C GLY A 63 8.44 -16.45 -10.44
N ARG A 64 7.35 -15.83 -9.97
CA ARG A 64 6.54 -16.35 -8.84
C ARG A 64 5.31 -17.15 -9.28
N HIS A 65 4.97 -17.11 -10.55
CA HIS A 65 3.80 -17.76 -11.14
C HIS A 65 4.17 -18.35 -12.50
N ASP A 66 3.60 -19.51 -12.82
CA ASP A 66 3.68 -20.11 -14.16
C ASP A 66 2.63 -19.46 -15.07
N LEU A 67 3.09 -18.85 -16.16
CA LEU A 67 2.26 -18.14 -17.13
C LEU A 67 2.39 -18.72 -18.55
N ASP A 68 3.01 -19.89 -18.71
CA ASP A 68 3.36 -20.46 -20.02
C ASP A 68 2.13 -20.78 -20.89
N GLY A 69 0.96 -20.96 -20.26
CA GLY A 69 -0.31 -21.17 -20.95
C GLY A 69 -0.98 -19.90 -21.50
N LEU A 70 -0.44 -18.71 -21.22
CA LEU A 70 -1.01 -17.43 -21.67
C LEU A 70 -0.33 -16.92 -22.94
N HIS A 71 -1.05 -16.09 -23.71
CA HIS A 71 -0.43 -15.36 -24.82
C HIS A 71 0.72 -14.46 -24.29
N PRO A 72 1.88 -14.35 -24.97
CA PRO A 72 3.04 -13.61 -24.47
C PRO A 72 2.74 -12.17 -24.04
N ASP A 73 1.91 -11.45 -24.80
CA ASP A 73 1.52 -10.08 -24.46
C ASP A 73 0.68 -9.99 -23.18
N VAL A 74 -0.15 -11.00 -22.91
CA VAL A 74 -0.96 -11.07 -21.69
C VAL A 74 -0.06 -11.38 -20.50
N ALA A 75 0.83 -12.37 -20.64
CA ALA A 75 1.81 -12.70 -19.60
C ALA A 75 2.71 -11.49 -19.27
N GLY A 76 3.18 -10.78 -20.30
CA GLY A 76 3.97 -9.55 -20.15
C GLY A 76 3.19 -8.42 -19.45
N ALA A 77 1.92 -8.21 -19.81
CA ALA A 77 1.07 -7.19 -19.19
C ALA A 77 0.70 -7.49 -17.72
N LEU A 78 0.72 -8.76 -17.32
CA LEU A 78 0.50 -9.20 -15.94
C LEU A 78 1.78 -9.15 -15.10
N THR A 79 2.97 -9.15 -15.70
CA THR A 79 4.23 -9.37 -14.98
C THR A 79 4.94 -8.08 -14.62
N TYR A 80 5.30 -7.91 -13.35
CA TYR A 80 6.20 -6.87 -12.85
C TYR A 80 7.46 -7.50 -12.25
N ASP A 81 8.60 -6.82 -12.37
CA ASP A 81 9.72 -7.10 -11.49
C ASP A 81 9.37 -6.73 -10.03
N ALA A 82 10.10 -7.31 -9.08
CA ALA A 82 9.81 -7.14 -7.66
C ALA A 82 9.95 -5.68 -7.21
N GLU A 83 10.96 -4.94 -7.69
CA GLU A 83 11.19 -3.55 -7.29
C GLU A 83 10.03 -2.64 -7.72
N ARG A 84 9.61 -2.77 -8.99
CA ARG A 84 8.47 -2.02 -9.54
C ARG A 84 7.16 -2.40 -8.85
N GLY A 85 6.97 -3.69 -8.55
CA GLY A 85 5.85 -4.18 -7.77
C GLY A 85 5.79 -3.54 -6.39
N TRP A 86 6.91 -3.56 -5.66
CA TRP A 86 7.04 -2.97 -4.34
C TRP A 86 6.78 -1.46 -4.35
N ALA A 87 7.38 -0.73 -5.31
CA ALA A 87 7.19 0.72 -5.42
C ALA A 87 5.71 1.09 -5.63
N ARG A 88 4.96 0.29 -6.42
CA ARG A 88 3.51 0.48 -6.60
C ARG A 88 2.73 0.21 -5.32
N VAL A 89 3.02 -0.89 -4.63
CA VAL A 89 2.36 -1.24 -3.37
C VAL A 89 2.57 -0.13 -2.34
N VAL A 90 3.81 0.31 -2.12
CA VAL A 90 4.13 1.35 -1.13
C VAL A 90 3.49 2.68 -1.50
N TYR A 91 3.58 3.12 -2.76
CA TYR A 91 2.93 4.36 -3.20
C TYR A 91 1.41 4.31 -2.96
N CYS A 92 0.75 3.27 -3.45
CA CYS A 92 -0.70 3.17 -3.36
C CYS A 92 -1.16 3.04 -1.91
N LEU A 93 -0.50 2.21 -1.10
CA LEU A 93 -0.90 1.95 0.27
C LEU A 93 -0.54 3.10 1.20
N LEU A 94 0.71 3.56 1.24
CA LEU A 94 1.13 4.56 2.23
C LEU A 94 0.85 5.98 1.79
N VAL A 95 1.17 6.33 0.54
CA VAL A 95 1.12 7.72 0.07
C VAL A 95 -0.28 8.09 -0.41
N ASN A 96 -0.86 7.29 -1.31
CA ASN A 96 -2.15 7.61 -1.91
C ASN A 96 -3.32 7.32 -0.96
N HIS A 97 -3.14 6.39 -0.01
CA HIS A 97 -4.23 5.85 0.79
C HIS A 97 -4.10 6.16 2.28
N LEU A 98 -3.20 5.50 3.02
CA LEU A 98 -3.14 5.62 4.48
C LEU A 98 -2.89 7.06 4.94
N THR A 99 -2.10 7.84 4.19
CA THR A 99 -1.87 9.26 4.48
C THR A 99 -3.17 10.06 4.55
N GLU A 100 -4.07 9.88 3.59
CA GLU A 100 -5.35 10.61 3.53
C GLU A 100 -6.30 10.22 4.66
N ILE A 101 -6.35 8.92 4.99
CA ILE A 101 -7.20 8.43 6.09
C ILE A 101 -6.66 8.92 7.45
N ALA A 102 -5.34 8.83 7.67
CA ALA A 102 -4.71 9.31 8.91
C ALA A 102 -4.92 10.83 9.08
N ALA A 103 -4.73 11.61 8.01
CA ALA A 103 -4.97 13.05 8.02
C ALA A 103 -6.44 13.38 8.32
N THR A 104 -7.38 12.61 7.74
CA THR A 104 -8.82 12.80 8.00
C THR A 104 -9.18 12.52 9.45
N LEU A 105 -8.64 11.45 10.05
CA LEU A 105 -8.87 11.11 11.46
C LEU A 105 -8.24 12.12 12.42
N ALA A 106 -7.05 12.63 12.08
CA ALA A 106 -6.33 13.60 12.91
C ALA A 106 -6.89 15.02 12.82
N GLY A 107 -7.45 15.41 11.67
CA GLY A 107 -7.89 16.78 11.42
C GLY A 107 -6.72 17.76 11.51
N GLN A 108 -6.76 18.66 12.49
CA GLN A 108 -5.70 19.64 12.76
C GLN A 108 -4.77 19.22 13.92
N ASP A 109 -4.95 18.01 14.47
CA ASP A 109 -4.16 17.52 15.60
C ASP A 109 -2.90 16.77 15.12
N ASP A 110 -1.80 17.51 15.01
CA ASP A 110 -0.49 16.96 14.62
C ASP A 110 0.04 15.90 15.60
N ALA A 111 -0.32 15.98 16.89
CA ALA A 111 0.12 15.02 17.88
C ALA A 111 -0.61 13.69 17.68
N LEU A 112 -1.92 13.74 17.42
CA LEU A 112 -2.68 12.57 17.03
C LEU A 112 -2.17 11.99 15.71
N LEU A 113 -1.89 12.80 14.69
CA LEU A 113 -1.36 12.31 13.41
C LEU A 113 -0.06 11.50 13.59
N ARG A 114 0.89 12.01 14.38
CA ARG A 114 2.13 11.28 14.71
C ARG A 114 1.84 9.98 15.44
N GLU A 115 0.87 9.98 16.36
CA GLU A 115 0.49 8.77 17.07
C GLU A 115 -0.18 7.73 16.17
N LEU A 116 -1.02 8.15 15.22
CA LEU A 116 -1.61 7.25 14.22
C LEU A 116 -0.51 6.59 13.39
N TRP A 117 0.49 7.33 12.92
CA TRP A 117 1.62 6.73 12.20
C TRP A 117 2.44 5.76 13.03
N ARG A 118 2.67 6.07 14.32
CA ARG A 118 3.29 5.12 15.26
C ARG A 118 2.48 3.83 15.39
N ILE A 119 1.15 3.93 15.49
CA ILE A 119 0.25 2.78 15.54
C ILE A 119 0.33 1.96 14.25
N ALA A 120 0.40 2.62 13.09
CA ALA A 120 0.56 1.94 11.81
C ALA A 120 1.91 1.20 11.75
N GLY A 121 3.01 1.86 12.18
CA GLY A 121 4.32 1.25 12.33
C GLY A 121 4.29 0.00 13.22
N ASP A 122 3.61 0.06 14.37
CA ASP A 122 3.45 -1.09 15.27
C ASP A 122 2.73 -2.28 14.58
N VAL A 123 1.71 -2.01 13.75
CA VAL A 123 0.98 -3.06 13.01
C VAL A 123 1.87 -3.67 11.95
N LEU A 124 2.55 -2.84 11.16
CA LEU A 124 3.44 -3.28 10.08
C LEU A 124 4.68 -4.02 10.61
N ALA A 125 5.21 -3.62 11.77
CA ALA A 125 6.33 -4.30 12.42
C ALA A 125 5.96 -5.72 12.88
N ARG A 126 4.78 -5.90 13.51
CA ARG A 126 4.29 -7.25 13.86
C ARG A 126 4.12 -8.12 12.62
N LEU A 127 3.51 -7.59 11.57
CA LEU A 127 3.38 -8.32 10.31
C LEU A 127 4.75 -8.66 9.70
N SER A 128 5.71 -7.74 9.76
CA SER A 128 7.08 -7.99 9.29
C SER A 128 7.72 -9.15 10.05
N ASP A 129 7.56 -9.20 11.38
CA ASP A 129 8.03 -10.33 12.19
C ASP A 129 7.38 -11.65 11.76
N ASP A 130 6.07 -11.68 11.56
CA ASP A 130 5.33 -12.87 11.11
C ASP A 130 5.75 -13.34 9.71
N LEU A 131 6.14 -12.41 8.83
CA LEU A 131 6.65 -12.68 7.48
C LEU A 131 8.16 -13.00 7.44
N GLY A 132 8.85 -13.05 8.59
CA GLY A 132 10.28 -13.35 8.65
C GLY A 132 11.18 -12.17 8.26
N ARG A 133 10.71 -10.94 8.47
CA ARG A 133 11.41 -9.66 8.25
C ARG A 133 11.98 -9.50 6.84
N PRO A 134 11.13 -9.51 5.80
CA PRO A 134 11.61 -9.28 4.44
C PRO A 134 12.29 -7.90 4.35
N LEU A 135 13.44 -7.85 3.66
CA LEU A 135 14.29 -6.65 3.60
C LEU A 135 13.53 -5.40 3.14
N PRO A 136 12.71 -5.43 2.06
CA PRO A 136 11.99 -4.22 1.62
C PRO A 136 11.04 -3.64 2.68
N LEU A 137 10.39 -4.49 3.50
CA LEU A 137 9.53 -4.03 4.59
C LEU A 137 10.34 -3.55 5.79
N SER A 138 11.48 -4.20 6.06
CA SER A 138 12.41 -3.80 7.13
C SER A 138 13.01 -2.42 6.85
N ASP A 139 13.43 -2.16 5.62
CA ASP A 139 13.96 -0.85 5.19
C ASP A 139 12.88 0.23 5.28
N LEU A 140 11.65 -0.08 4.86
CA LEU A 140 10.50 0.81 4.98
C LEU A 140 10.22 1.19 6.45
N LEU A 141 10.25 0.20 7.36
CA LEU A 141 10.08 0.42 8.80
C LEU A 141 11.26 1.18 9.42
N ALA A 142 12.45 1.08 8.83
CA ALA A 142 13.64 1.83 9.23
C ALA A 142 13.67 3.28 8.66
N GLY A 143 12.62 3.72 7.98
CA GLY A 143 12.50 5.09 7.49
C GLY A 143 13.00 5.32 6.07
N ALA A 144 13.16 4.27 5.26
CA ALA A 144 13.50 4.44 3.84
C ALA A 144 12.48 5.38 3.12
N PRO A 145 12.91 6.27 2.21
CA PRO A 145 12.02 7.20 1.53
C PRO A 145 10.88 6.52 0.78
N LEU A 146 9.70 7.12 0.78
CA LEU A 146 8.54 6.57 0.07
C LEU A 146 8.54 6.99 -1.41
N PRO A 147 8.16 6.10 -2.34
CA PRO A 147 7.93 6.47 -3.72
C PRO A 147 6.61 7.24 -3.86
N ALA A 148 6.66 8.46 -4.39
CA ALA A 148 5.48 9.25 -4.72
C ALA A 148 5.34 9.48 -6.22
N LYS A 149 4.18 9.15 -6.80
CA LYS A 149 3.93 9.36 -8.23
C LYS A 149 3.79 10.84 -8.55
N ALA A 150 4.62 11.34 -9.46
CA ALA A 150 4.65 12.75 -9.85
C ALA A 150 3.52 13.14 -10.82
N ASN A 151 2.25 12.98 -10.42
CA ASN A 151 1.08 13.16 -11.29
C ASN A 151 1.07 14.51 -12.03
N LEU A 152 1.35 15.62 -11.35
CA LEU A 152 1.42 16.95 -11.99
C LEU A 152 2.54 17.03 -13.03
N GLY A 153 3.75 16.57 -12.70
CA GLY A 153 4.90 16.60 -13.60
C GLY A 153 4.67 15.79 -14.88
N VAL A 154 4.03 14.63 -14.76
CA VAL A 154 3.70 13.76 -15.90
C VAL A 154 2.70 14.41 -16.84
N ARG A 155 1.62 14.97 -16.28
CA ARG A 155 0.60 15.70 -17.05
C ARG A 155 1.19 16.92 -17.73
N TRP A 156 2.03 17.68 -17.01
CA TRP A 156 2.70 18.86 -17.54
C TRP A 156 3.64 18.52 -18.70
N ALA A 157 4.38 17.41 -18.60
CA ALA A 157 5.27 16.92 -19.64
C ALA A 157 4.56 16.29 -20.84
N ARG A 158 3.23 16.10 -20.80
CA ARG A 158 2.43 15.33 -21.78
C ARG A 158 2.99 13.93 -22.05
N ALA A 159 3.67 13.36 -21.06
CA ALA A 159 4.22 12.02 -21.14
C ALA A 159 3.10 10.98 -20.91
N ALA A 160 3.26 9.77 -21.46
CA ALA A 160 2.37 8.67 -21.12
C ALA A 160 2.48 8.36 -19.62
N ASP A 161 1.37 8.02 -18.94
CA ASP A 161 1.35 7.76 -17.48
C ASP A 161 2.32 6.64 -17.05
N ARG A 162 2.68 5.74 -17.97
CA ARG A 162 3.69 4.69 -17.77
C ARG A 162 5.13 5.21 -17.69
N ALA A 163 5.39 6.45 -18.09
CA ALA A 163 6.65 7.18 -17.89
C ALA A 163 6.65 8.03 -16.61
N ALA A 164 5.59 7.93 -15.80
CA ALA A 164 5.55 8.53 -14.47
C ALA A 164 6.60 7.90 -13.56
N GLY A 165 7.74 8.58 -13.41
CA GLY A 165 8.71 8.24 -12.38
C GLY A 165 8.13 8.47 -10.98
N TYR A 166 8.68 7.73 -10.01
CA TYR A 166 8.49 8.02 -8.60
C TYR A 166 9.54 9.04 -8.15
N VAL A 167 9.12 10.00 -7.33
CA VAL A 167 10.01 10.89 -6.59
C VAL A 167 10.04 10.47 -5.12
N PRO A 168 11.20 10.50 -4.44
CA PRO A 168 11.27 10.14 -3.04
C PRO A 168 10.63 11.23 -2.17
N ILE A 169 9.84 10.82 -1.18
CA ILE A 169 9.31 11.70 -0.12
C ILE A 169 9.67 11.16 1.26
N ALA A 170 9.56 12.02 2.29
CA ALA A 170 9.78 11.64 3.67
C ALA A 170 8.83 10.52 4.11
N ASN A 171 9.34 9.60 4.94
CA ASN A 171 8.59 8.47 5.45
C ASN A 171 8.03 8.79 6.84
N PRO A 172 6.69 8.78 7.03
CA PRO A 172 6.07 9.11 8.31
C PRO A 172 6.17 7.99 9.36
N LEU A 173 6.74 6.83 9.01
CA LEU A 173 7.02 5.73 9.96
C LEU A 173 8.34 5.91 10.73
N ALA A 174 9.17 6.88 10.33
CA ALA A 174 10.47 7.19 10.94
C ALA A 174 10.36 8.00 12.24
#